data_AF-A0A1I7HWZ7-F1
#
_entry.id   AF-A0A1I7HWZ7-F1
#
_cell.length_a   1.000
_cell.length_b   1.000
_cell.length_c   1.000
_cell.angle_alpha   90.00
_cell.angle_beta   90.00
_cell.angle_gamma   90.00
#
_symmetry.space_group_name_H-M   'P 1'
#
loop_
_entity.id
_entity.type
_entity.pdbx_description
1 polymer ?
#
loop_
_entity_poly.entity_id
_entity_poly.type
_entity_poly.pdbx_seq_one_letter_code
_entity_poly.pdbx_strand_id
1 'polypeptide(L)' 'MATKKQIFTIMWIAIAVIAVASISCLIAMPKWKGIFLACCGGFLITNIFISMFFIQNNYRDKK' A
#
# COMPACT_ATOMS: atom_id res chain seq x y z
N MET A 1 18.60 10.59 7.72
CA MET A 1 18.31 9.76 6.53
C MET A 1 17.53 8.54 7.00
N ALA A 2 16.34 8.29 6.46
CA ALA A 2 15.63 7.05 6.78
C ALA A 2 16.39 5.87 6.18
N THR A 3 16.61 4.83 6.98
CA THR A 3 17.24 3.61 6.48
C THR A 3 16.32 2.93 5.46
N LYS A 4 16.89 2.20 4.49
CA LYS A 4 16.10 1.39 3.55
C LYS A 4 15.08 0.50 4.28
N LYS A 5 15.48 -0.10 5.41
CA LYS A 5 14.59 -0.87 6.29
C LYS A 5 13.40 -0.04 6.79
N GLN A 6 13.63 1.17 7.31
CA GLN A 6 12.53 2.04 7.76
C GLN A 6 11.54 2.39 6.64
N ILE A 7 12.02 2.70 5.42
CA ILE A 7 11.15 3.02 4.29
C ILE A 7 10.25 1.83 3.93
N PHE A 8 10.84 0.63 3.87
CA PHE A 8 10.08 -0.59 3.63
C PHE A 8 9.08 -0.89 4.75
N THR A 9 9.47 -0.69 6.02
CA THR A 9 8.56 -0.86 7.16
C THR A 9 7.36 0.08 7.06
N ILE A 10 7.58 1.36 6.72
CA ILE A 10 6.49 2.34 6.58
C ILE A 10 5.55 1.95 5.43
N MET A 11 6.10 1.49 4.30
CA MET A 11 5.29 1.05 3.15
C MET A 11 4.46 -0.19 3.48
N TRP A 12 4.99 -1.15 4.25
CA TRP A 12 4.22 -2.30 4.74
C TRP A 12 3.09 -1.89 5.69
N ILE A 13 3.35 -0.93 6.57
CA ILE A 13 2.31 -0.37 7.46
C ILE A 13 1.22 0.32 6.63
N ALA A 14 1.58 1.08 5.61
CA ALA A 14 0.63 1.74 4.72
C ALA A 14 -0.26 0.71 3.98
N ILE A 15 0.32 -0.38 3.46
CA ILE A 15 -0.42 -1.48 2.84
C ILE A 15 -1.42 -2.10 3.84
N ALA A 16 -0.99 -2.36 5.08
CA ALA A 16 -1.84 -2.95 6.10
C ALA A 16 -3.05 -2.04 6.42
N VAL A 17 -2.82 -0.73 6.57
CA VAL A 17 -3.90 0.25 6.83
C VAL A 17 -4.88 0.30 5.67
N ILE A 18 -4.40 0.35 4.42
CA ILE A 18 -5.25 0.39 3.23
C ILE A 18 -6.06 -0.90 3.09
N ALA A 19 -5.48 -2.06 3.37
CA ALA A 19 -6.18 -3.33 3.33
C ALA A 19 -7.33 -3.39 4.34
N VAL A 20 -7.09 -2.98 5.59
CA VAL A 20 -8.12 -2.92 6.63
C VAL A 20 -9.24 -1.95 6.24
N ALA A 21 -8.90 -0.76 5.74
CA ALA A 21 -9.89 0.22 5.27
C ALA A 21 -10.71 -0.27 4.07
N SER A 22 -10.09 -1.05 3.18
CA SER A 22 -10.77 -1.64 2.02
C SER A 22 -11.77 -2.71 2.43
N ILE A 23 -11.39 -3.58 3.38
CA ILE A 23 -12.27 -4.62 3.92
C ILE A 23 -13.43 -4.00 4.71
N SER A 24 -13.17 -2.97 5.51
CA SER A 24 -14.23 -2.29 6.27
C SER A 24 -15.25 -1.62 5.34
N CYS A 25 -14.82 -1.08 4.20
CA CYS A 25 -15.73 -0.53 3.19
C CYS A 25 -16.64 -1.58 2.53
N LEU A 26 -16.18 -2.84 2.38
CA LEU A 26 -17.03 -3.92 1.87
C LEU A 26 -18.17 -4.28 2.82
N ILE A 27 -17.98 -4.07 4.13
CA ILE A 27 -18.95 -4.42 5.17
C ILE A 27 -19.87 -3.23 5.48
N ALA A 28 -19.33 -2.00 5.53
CA ALA A 28 -20.06 -0.81 5.97
C ALA A 28 -20.87 -0.12 4.87
N MET A 29 -20.54 -0.32 3.58
CA MET A 29 -21.17 0.39 2.46
C MET A 29 -22.09 -0.49 1.62
N PRO A 30 -23.05 0.10 0.88
CA PRO A 30 -23.82 -0.63 -0.14
C PRO A 30 -22.88 -1.29 -1.16
N LYS A 31 -23.19 -2.53 -1.54
CA LYS A 31 -22.32 -3.45 -2.31
C LYS A 31 -21.57 -2.79 -3.47
N TRP A 32 -22.23 -1.94 -4.26
CA TRP A 32 -21.62 -1.25 -5.40
C TRP A 32 -20.51 -0.25 -5.00
N LYS A 33 -20.73 0.54 -3.95
CA LYS A 33 -19.71 1.48 -3.44
C LYS A 33 -18.58 0.74 -2.72
N GLY A 34 -18.92 -0.31 -1.97
CA GLY A 34 -17.94 -1.14 -1.28
C GLY A 34 -16.97 -1.80 -2.25
N ILE A 35 -17.46 -2.41 -3.33
CA ILE A 35 -16.63 -3.04 -4.37
C ILE A 35 -15.75 -1.99 -5.07
N PHE A 36 -16.32 -0.84 -5.43
CA PHE A 36 -15.56 0.24 -6.08
C PHE A 36 -14.40 0.74 -5.21
N LEU A 37 -14.66 0.99 -3.91
CA LEU A 37 -13.61 1.41 -2.97
C LEU A 37 -12.58 0.31 -2.71
N ALA A 38 -13.01 -0.95 -2.60
CA ALA A 38 -12.10 -2.07 -2.42
C ALA A 38 -11.16 -2.26 -3.63
N CYS A 39 -11.68 -2.10 -4.86
CA CYS A 39 -10.85 -2.09 -6.06
C CYS A 39 -9.87 -0.91 -6.09
N CYS A 40 -10.28 0.29 -5.67
CA CYS A 40 -9.36 1.43 -5.52
C CYS A 40 -8.26 1.16 -4.48
N GLY A 41 -8.62 0.55 -3.34
CA GLY A 41 -7.65 0.13 -2.33
C GLY A 41 -6.66 -0.90 -2.85
N GLY A 42 -7.13 -1.89 -3.61
CA GLY A 42 -6.28 -2.85 -4.32
C GLY A 42 -5.31 -2.17 -5.30
N PHE A 43 -5.80 -1.22 -6.09
CA PHE A 43 -4.95 -0.45 -7.01
C PHE A 43 -3.87 0.36 -6.29
N LEU A 44 -4.21 0.98 -5.16
CA LEU A 44 -3.25 1.69 -4.30
C LEU A 44 -2.17 0.74 -3.75
N ILE A 45 -2.56 -0.45 -3.27
CA ILE A 45 -1.62 -1.46 -2.78
C ILE A 45 -0.67 -1.90 -3.90
N THR A 46 -1.17 -2.17 -5.10
CA THR A 46 -0.33 -2.51 -6.27
C THR A 46 0.67 -1.40 -6.59
N ASN A 47 0.24 -0.14 -6.52
CA ASN A 47 1.13 1.02 -6.74
C ASN A 47 2.25 1.11 -5.69
N ILE A 48 1.94 0.80 -4.42
CA ILE A 48 2.95 0.76 -3.36
C ILE A 48 3.94 -0.38 -3.59
N PHE A 49 3.48 -1.55 -4.04
CA PHE A 49 4.37 -2.66 -4.41
C PHE A 49 5.32 -2.30 -5.57
N ILE A 50 4.79 -1.65 -6.61
CA ILE A 50 5.62 -1.17 -7.73
C ILE A 50 6.64 -0.15 -7.24
N SER A 51 6.22 0.78 -6.37
CA SER A 51 7.11 1.78 -5.76
C SER A 51 8.21 1.12 -4.91
N MET A 52 7.86 0.12 -4.09
CA MET A 52 8.83 -0.68 -3.33
C MET A 52 9.85 -1.36 -4.25
N PHE A 53 9.40 -1.93 -5.38
CA PHE A 53 10.29 -2.56 -6.35
C PHE A 53 11.27 -1.56 -6.95
N PHE A 54 10.79 -0.39 -7.38
CA PHE A 54 11.66 0.68 -7.89
C PHE A 54 12.64 1.18 -6.83
N ILE A 55 12.20 1.33 -5.58
CA ILE A 55 13.08 1.72 -4.47
C ILE A 55 14.12 0.63 -4.24
N GLN A 56 13.75 -0.64 -4.20
CA GLN A 56 14.73 -1.72 -4.05
C GLN A 56 15.82 -1.68 -5.11
N ASN A 57 15.44 -1.38 -6.36
CA ASN A 57 16.34 -1.39 -7.51
C ASN A 57 17.15 -0.09 -7.66
N ASN A 58 16.64 1.06 -7.18
CA ASN A 58 17.26 2.38 -7.35
C ASN A 58 17.83 2.99 -6.07
N TYR A 59 17.54 2.44 -4.89
CA TYR A 59 18.18 2.85 -3.65
C TYR A 59 19.63 2.37 -3.69
N ARG A 60 20.47 3.13 -4.39
CA ARG A 60 21.93 3.01 -4.33
C ARG A 60 22.28 3.17 -2.87
N ASP A 61 22.79 2.09 -2.28
CA ASP A 61 23.44 2.14 -0.97
C ASP A 61 24.46 3.28 -1.07
N LYS A 62 24.16 4.43 -0.45
CA LYS A 62 25.16 5.47 -0.25
C LYS A 62 26.12 4.88 0.77
N LYS A 63 27.05 4.09 0.24
CA LYS A 63 28.23 3.59 0.92
C LYS A 63 29.00 4.75 1.53
#